data_AF-A0A6I7F892-F1
#
_entry.id   AF-A0A6I7F892-F1
#
_cell.length_a   1.000
_cell.length_b   1.000
_cell.length_c   1.000
_cell.angle_alpha   90.00
_cell.angle_beta   90.00
_cell.angle_gamma   90.00
#
_symmetry.space_group_name_H-M   'P 1'
#
loop_
_entity.id
_entity.type
_entity.pdbx_description
1 polymer ?
#
loop_
_entity_poly.entity_id
_entity_poly.type
_entity_poly.pdbx_seq_one_letter_code
_entity_poly.pdbx_strand_id
1 'polypeptide(L)'
;MKRTLVRLSVFFFLLVISYQMMNHPYSLDYIDAMKKDAVTVAAQKDELYQELVQKAPEYEAKPQNAKIDKIWKAMPGYNGIKVNIEKSYKKIKEAGEFNEKLLVYDQVRPKVHLESLKPEPIYRGHPDKPMVSFLINVAWGNEHLEKMLPILNKHHVKATFFLEGKWVKNHPDLAKSIVKGGHEIGNHSYNHPDMSRLTRERISEQLRMTNEQIKETLGVKPKWFAPPSGSFRKEVVDQAHQMGMGTVMWTVDTIDWQKPQPAVLQQRVLSKVHNGAMILMHPTDPTAKSLDALIQNLHEKGYHIGTVSQLLNEKRLLVK
;
A
#
# COMPACT_ATOMS: atom_id res chain seq x y z
N MET A 1 33.99 -25.62 -66.69
CA MET A 1 34.19 -25.59 -65.22
C MET A 1 33.85 -24.25 -64.55
N LYS A 2 34.39 -23.10 -65.00
CA LYS A 2 34.18 -21.80 -64.30
C LYS A 2 32.72 -21.35 -64.16
N ARG A 3 31.86 -21.53 -65.18
CA ARG A 3 30.43 -21.17 -65.11
C ARG A 3 29.62 -22.04 -64.15
N THR A 4 29.95 -23.33 -64.05
CA THR A 4 29.27 -24.28 -63.14
C THR A 4 29.63 -23.99 -61.69
N LEU A 5 30.89 -23.65 -61.42
CA LEU A 5 31.38 -23.26 -60.10
C LEU A 5 30.68 -21.98 -59.59
N VAL A 6 30.58 -20.96 -60.44
CA VAL A 6 29.87 -19.70 -60.10
C VAL A 6 28.39 -19.96 -59.79
N ARG A 7 27.71 -20.81 -60.58
CA ARG A 7 26.31 -21.19 -60.32
C ARG A 7 26.14 -21.92 -58.98
N LEU A 8 27.06 -22.84 -58.65
CA LEU A 8 27.07 -23.55 -57.37
C LEU A 8 27.33 -22.59 -56.20
N SER A 9 28.25 -21.63 -56.35
CA SER A 9 28.53 -20.63 -55.31
C SER A 9 27.35 -19.70 -55.07
N VAL A 10 26.67 -19.24 -56.13
CA VAL A 10 25.45 -18.42 -56.01
C VAL A 10 24.33 -19.22 -55.34
N PHE A 11 24.15 -20.49 -55.71
CA PHE A 11 23.16 -21.38 -55.10
C PHE A 11 23.45 -21.60 -53.59
N PHE A 12 24.71 -21.84 -53.23
CA PHE A 12 25.10 -22.02 -51.84
C PHE A 12 24.94 -20.72 -51.03
N PHE A 13 25.23 -19.56 -51.64
CA PHE A 13 25.02 -18.25 -51.03
C PHE A 13 23.53 -17.97 -50.76
N LEU A 14 22.66 -18.30 -51.71
CA LEU A 14 21.20 -18.21 -51.52
C LEU A 14 20.70 -19.16 -50.42
N LEU A 15 21.24 -20.38 -50.34
CA LEU A 15 20.92 -21.33 -49.27
C LEU A 15 21.33 -20.80 -47.88
N VAL A 16 22.52 -20.21 -47.77
CA VAL A 16 23.01 -19.62 -46.52
C VAL A 16 22.17 -18.42 -46.10
N ILE A 17 21.80 -17.53 -47.03
CA ILE A 17 20.89 -16.40 -46.75
C ILE A 17 19.52 -16.92 -46.30
N SER A 18 18.97 -17.91 -46.99
CA SER A 18 17.66 -18.49 -46.64
C SER A 18 17.69 -19.12 -45.25
N TYR A 19 18.75 -19.87 -44.93
CA TYR A 19 18.98 -20.46 -43.61
C TYR A 19 19.14 -19.39 -42.52
N GLN A 20 19.87 -18.30 -42.79
CA GLN A 20 20.01 -17.20 -41.85
C GLN A 20 18.71 -16.42 -41.65
N MET A 21 17.89 -16.21 -42.68
CA MET A 21 16.57 -15.59 -42.53
C MET A 21 15.60 -16.47 -41.73
N MET A 22 15.65 -17.80 -41.92
CA MET A 22 14.78 -18.75 -41.23
C MET A 22 15.15 -18.92 -39.75
N ASN A 23 16.43 -18.71 -39.40
CA ASN A 23 16.92 -18.71 -38.02
C ASN A 23 17.08 -17.29 -37.43
N HIS A 24 16.61 -16.26 -38.12
CA HIS A 24 16.68 -14.89 -37.61
C HIS A 24 15.57 -14.66 -36.57
N PRO A 25 15.82 -13.89 -35.50
CA PRO A 25 14.78 -13.55 -34.51
C PRO A 25 13.48 -13.00 -35.12
N TYR A 26 13.53 -12.24 -36.22
CA TYR A 26 12.35 -11.67 -36.86
C TYR A 26 11.36 -12.70 -37.44
N SER A 27 11.86 -13.82 -38.00
CA SER A 27 10.98 -14.85 -38.55
C SER A 27 10.36 -15.71 -37.44
N LEU A 28 11.12 -15.94 -36.35
CA LEU A 28 10.61 -16.59 -35.15
C LEU A 28 9.56 -15.72 -34.44
N ASP A 29 9.81 -14.42 -34.28
CA ASP A 29 8.87 -13.46 -33.69
C ASP A 29 7.58 -13.38 -34.53
N TYR A 30 7.69 -13.40 -35.85
CA TYR A 30 6.54 -13.41 -36.76
C TYR A 30 5.73 -14.71 -36.67
N ILE A 31 6.40 -15.87 -36.60
CA ILE A 31 5.74 -17.17 -36.42
C ILE A 31 5.03 -17.23 -35.07
N ASP A 32 5.65 -16.72 -34.00
CA ASP A 32 5.05 -16.67 -32.67
C ASP A 32 3.86 -15.70 -32.63
N ALA A 33 3.94 -14.55 -33.30
CA ALA A 33 2.81 -13.64 -33.47
C ALA A 33 1.65 -14.34 -34.21
N MET A 34 1.91 -15.00 -35.34
CA MET A 34 0.89 -15.74 -36.09
C MET A 34 0.28 -16.89 -35.29
N LYS A 35 1.09 -17.64 -34.52
CA LYS A 35 0.59 -18.69 -33.62
C LYS A 35 -0.29 -18.09 -32.53
N LYS A 36 0.12 -16.96 -31.95
CA LYS A 36 -0.67 -16.27 -30.93
C LYS A 36 -2.00 -15.79 -31.49
N ASP A 37 -2.01 -15.24 -32.71
CA ASP A 37 -3.23 -14.82 -33.40
C ASP A 37 -4.13 -16.02 -33.69
N ALA A 38 -3.60 -17.12 -34.21
CA ALA A 38 -4.37 -18.34 -34.48
C ALA A 38 -4.97 -18.95 -33.21
N VAL A 39 -4.21 -19.00 -32.11
CA VAL A 39 -4.68 -19.45 -30.80
C VAL A 39 -5.76 -18.51 -30.26
N THR A 40 -5.61 -17.20 -30.46
CA THR A 40 -6.61 -16.20 -30.03
C THR A 40 -7.91 -16.36 -30.81
N VAL A 41 -7.85 -16.57 -32.12
CA VAL A 41 -9.02 -16.80 -32.98
C VAL A 41 -9.70 -18.15 -32.66
N ALA A 42 -8.94 -19.19 -32.37
CA ALA A 42 -9.49 -20.48 -31.95
C ALA A 42 -10.14 -20.39 -30.56
N ALA A 43 -9.50 -19.68 -29.61
CA ALA A 43 -10.05 -19.41 -28.29
C ALA A 43 -11.36 -18.61 -28.38
N GLN A 44 -11.46 -17.63 -29.29
CA GLN A 44 -12.69 -16.88 -29.52
C GLN A 44 -13.87 -17.74 -30.00
N LYS A 45 -13.67 -18.97 -30.47
CA LYS A 45 -14.77 -19.88 -30.82
C LYS A 45 -15.17 -20.81 -29.67
N ASP A 46 -14.42 -20.82 -28.58
CA ASP A 46 -14.68 -21.63 -27.40
C ASP A 46 -15.82 -21.03 -26.57
N GLU A 47 -16.78 -21.87 -26.16
CA GLU A 47 -17.93 -21.45 -25.36
C GLU A 47 -17.51 -20.84 -24.01
N LEU A 48 -16.48 -21.39 -23.36
CA LEU A 48 -15.95 -20.86 -22.10
C LEU A 48 -15.25 -19.51 -22.27
N TYR A 49 -14.64 -19.27 -23.44
CA TYR A 49 -14.06 -17.96 -23.75
C TYR A 49 -15.15 -16.91 -23.93
N GLN A 50 -16.22 -17.25 -24.67
CA GLN A 50 -17.34 -16.34 -24.89
C GLN A 50 -18.09 -16.04 -23.59
N GLU A 51 -18.32 -17.07 -22.76
CA GLU A 51 -18.88 -16.90 -21.42
C GLU A 51 -18.00 -15.98 -20.57
N LEU A 52 -16.68 -16.18 -20.56
CA LEU A 52 -15.74 -15.31 -19.84
C LEU A 52 -15.81 -13.86 -20.33
N VAL A 53 -15.79 -13.62 -21.64
CA VAL A 53 -15.83 -12.26 -22.20
C VAL A 53 -17.16 -11.58 -21.87
N GLN A 54 -18.27 -12.31 -21.93
CA GLN A 54 -19.59 -11.79 -21.59
C GLN A 54 -19.71 -11.42 -20.11
N LYS A 55 -19.20 -12.28 -19.21
CA LYS A 55 -19.27 -12.09 -17.76
C LYS A 55 -18.20 -11.14 -17.21
N ALA A 56 -17.07 -10.98 -17.89
CA ALA A 56 -15.93 -10.19 -17.41
C ALA A 56 -16.31 -8.79 -16.88
N PRO A 57 -17.15 -7.98 -17.56
CA PRO A 57 -17.55 -6.65 -17.08
C PRO A 57 -18.20 -6.63 -15.68
N GLU A 58 -18.82 -7.74 -15.25
CA GLU A 58 -19.44 -7.88 -13.91
C GLU A 58 -18.40 -7.91 -12.79
N TYR A 59 -17.16 -8.30 -13.11
CA TYR A 59 -16.05 -8.43 -12.16
C TYR A 59 -15.04 -7.26 -12.28
N GLU A 60 -15.32 -6.27 -13.13
CA GLU A 60 -14.46 -5.11 -13.30
C GLU A 60 -14.85 -3.96 -12.37
N ALA A 61 -13.87 -3.15 -11.99
CA ALA A 61 -14.09 -1.91 -11.25
C ALA A 61 -13.30 -0.78 -11.89
N LYS A 62 -13.92 0.39 -12.06
CA LYS A 62 -13.23 1.57 -12.57
C LYS A 62 -12.24 2.10 -11.51
N PRO A 63 -11.09 2.66 -11.93
CA PRO A 63 -10.19 3.32 -11.01
C PRO A 63 -10.85 4.57 -10.41
N GLN A 64 -10.52 4.85 -9.16
CA GLN A 64 -11.04 5.98 -8.39
C GLN A 64 -9.94 6.97 -8.10
N ASN A 65 -10.15 8.22 -8.52
CA ASN A 65 -9.18 9.29 -8.37
C ASN A 65 -9.03 9.73 -6.92
N ALA A 66 -7.81 10.11 -6.53
CA ALA A 66 -7.58 10.86 -5.31
C ALA A 66 -8.36 12.17 -5.34
N LYS A 67 -8.81 12.64 -4.17
CA LYS A 67 -9.60 13.86 -4.04
C LYS A 67 -9.42 14.53 -2.69
N ILE A 68 -9.74 15.82 -2.63
CA ILE A 68 -9.94 16.54 -1.37
C ILE A 68 -11.43 16.47 -1.04
N ASP A 69 -11.79 15.60 -0.10
CA ASP A 69 -13.15 15.47 0.43
C ASP A 69 -13.48 16.65 1.38
N LYS A 70 -14.74 17.07 1.41
CA LYS A 70 -15.17 18.22 2.24
C LYS A 70 -14.93 17.97 3.72
N ILE A 71 -15.19 16.75 4.18
CA ILE A 71 -15.07 16.34 5.59
C ILE A 71 -13.71 15.70 5.82
N TRP A 72 -13.36 14.71 5.00
CA TRP A 72 -12.20 13.84 5.23
C TRP A 72 -10.90 14.31 4.59
N LYS A 73 -10.93 15.48 3.93
CA LYS A 73 -9.77 16.16 3.35
C LYS A 73 -9.04 15.26 2.34
N ALA A 74 -7.71 15.21 2.32
CA ALA A 74 -6.99 14.43 1.33
C ALA A 74 -7.30 12.93 1.46
N MET A 75 -7.77 12.33 0.37
CA MET A 75 -8.04 10.91 0.26
C MET A 75 -7.30 10.32 -0.94
N PRO A 76 -6.64 9.15 -0.80
CA PRO A 76 -5.90 8.53 -1.88
C PRO A 76 -6.85 8.03 -2.97
N GLY A 77 -6.29 7.81 -4.17
CA GLY A 77 -6.97 7.05 -5.21
C GLY A 77 -6.97 5.56 -4.92
N TYR A 78 -7.69 4.81 -5.74
CA TYR A 78 -7.72 3.36 -5.67
C TYR A 78 -7.80 2.74 -7.05
N ASN A 79 -6.96 1.74 -7.29
CA ASN A 79 -6.87 1.10 -8.59
C ASN A 79 -8.21 0.44 -8.94
N GLY A 80 -8.54 0.55 -10.22
CA GLY A 80 -9.55 -0.28 -10.84
C GLY A 80 -9.01 -1.68 -11.10
N ILE A 81 -9.89 -2.58 -11.48
CA ILE A 81 -9.54 -3.93 -11.95
C ILE A 81 -10.22 -4.19 -13.27
N LYS A 82 -9.48 -4.82 -14.17
CA LYS A 82 -9.99 -5.40 -15.41
C LYS A 82 -9.68 -6.88 -15.46
N VAL A 83 -10.58 -7.68 -16.01
CA VAL A 83 -10.33 -9.11 -16.17
C VAL A 83 -9.28 -9.27 -17.28
N ASN A 84 -8.17 -9.92 -16.95
CA ASN A 84 -7.20 -10.35 -17.95
C ASN A 84 -7.76 -11.60 -18.65
N ILE A 85 -8.43 -11.39 -19.79
CA ILE A 85 -9.12 -12.46 -20.52
C ILE A 85 -8.17 -13.60 -20.88
N GLU A 86 -6.97 -13.31 -21.37
CA GLU A 86 -5.98 -14.32 -21.78
C GLU A 86 -5.56 -15.23 -20.61
N LYS A 87 -5.17 -14.64 -19.48
CA LYS A 87 -4.73 -15.39 -18.29
C LYS A 87 -5.88 -16.11 -17.59
N SER A 88 -7.06 -15.50 -17.55
CA SER A 88 -8.25 -16.10 -16.94
C SER A 88 -8.75 -17.28 -17.76
N TYR A 89 -8.84 -17.13 -19.08
CA TYR A 89 -9.24 -18.21 -19.98
C TYR A 89 -8.31 -19.41 -19.88
N LYS A 90 -6.99 -19.20 -19.77
CA LYS A 90 -6.04 -20.30 -19.58
C LYS A 90 -6.40 -21.17 -18.36
N LYS A 91 -6.67 -20.53 -17.22
CA LYS A 91 -7.06 -21.24 -15.98
C LYS A 91 -8.42 -21.89 -16.07
N ILE A 92 -9.41 -21.20 -16.65
CA ILE A 92 -10.77 -21.71 -16.84
C ILE A 92 -10.77 -22.91 -17.76
N LYS A 93 -10.01 -22.86 -18.85
CA LYS A 93 -9.86 -23.98 -19.79
C LYS A 93 -9.21 -25.20 -19.15
N GLU A 94 -8.18 -24.99 -18.32
CA GLU A 94 -7.55 -26.06 -17.55
C GLU A 94 -8.52 -26.70 -16.54
N ALA A 95 -9.45 -25.91 -15.97
CA ALA A 95 -10.47 -26.40 -15.05
C ALA A 95 -11.69 -27.03 -15.75
N GLY A 96 -11.95 -26.69 -17.01
CA GLY A 96 -13.07 -27.19 -17.80
C GLY A 96 -14.41 -26.50 -17.53
N GLU A 97 -14.47 -25.55 -16.59
CA GLU A 97 -15.68 -24.80 -16.24
C GLU A 97 -15.35 -23.36 -15.83
N PHE A 98 -16.30 -22.43 -16.04
CA PHE A 98 -16.17 -21.07 -15.55
C PHE A 98 -16.24 -21.03 -14.01
N ASN A 99 -15.24 -20.40 -13.40
CA ASN A 99 -15.21 -20.17 -11.96
C ASN A 99 -14.59 -18.80 -11.67
N GLU A 100 -15.32 -17.94 -10.96
CA GLU A 100 -14.91 -16.58 -10.62
C GLU A 100 -13.57 -16.51 -9.87
N LYS A 101 -13.22 -17.54 -9.10
CA LYS A 101 -11.95 -17.64 -8.36
C LYS A 101 -10.74 -17.85 -9.26
N LEU A 102 -10.97 -18.27 -10.51
CA LEU A 102 -9.92 -18.45 -11.52
C LEU A 102 -9.62 -17.16 -12.28
N LEU A 103 -10.44 -16.11 -12.11
CA LEU A 103 -10.22 -14.83 -12.76
C LEU A 103 -8.89 -14.21 -12.32
N VAL A 104 -8.16 -13.72 -13.31
CA VAL A 104 -6.91 -13.00 -13.13
C VAL A 104 -7.16 -11.56 -13.52
N TYR A 105 -6.75 -10.62 -12.68
CA TYR A 105 -7.04 -9.19 -12.87
C TYR A 105 -5.76 -8.41 -13.19
N ASP A 106 -5.87 -7.49 -14.13
CA ASP A 106 -4.91 -6.40 -14.29
C ASP A 106 -5.43 -5.15 -13.55
N GLN A 107 -4.55 -4.45 -12.86
CA GLN A 107 -4.93 -3.23 -12.13
C GLN A 107 -4.76 -2.00 -13.01
N VAL A 108 -5.79 -1.16 -13.04
CA VAL A 108 -5.78 0.11 -13.76
C VAL A 108 -5.58 1.23 -12.76
N ARG A 109 -4.54 2.05 -12.95
CA ARG A 109 -4.26 3.17 -12.05
C ARG A 109 -5.25 4.33 -12.26
N PRO A 110 -5.56 5.10 -11.21
CA PRO A 110 -6.31 6.35 -11.35
C PRO A 110 -5.50 7.42 -12.09
N LYS A 111 -6.17 8.47 -12.52
CA LYS A 111 -5.56 9.63 -13.20
C LYS A 111 -5.03 10.69 -12.23
N VAL A 112 -5.64 10.78 -11.04
CA VAL A 112 -5.25 11.74 -10.00
C VAL A 112 -4.75 10.94 -8.80
N HIS A 113 -3.55 11.28 -8.34
CA HIS A 113 -2.83 10.59 -7.26
C HIS A 113 -2.79 11.45 -6.00
N LEU A 114 -2.60 10.84 -4.84
CA LEU A 114 -2.57 11.53 -3.56
C LEU A 114 -1.51 12.65 -3.54
N GLU A 115 -0.34 12.38 -4.11
CA GLU A 115 0.80 13.30 -4.17
C GLU A 115 0.56 14.51 -5.09
N SER A 116 -0.45 14.43 -5.96
CA SER A 116 -0.84 15.53 -6.86
C SER A 116 -1.85 16.50 -6.23
N LEU A 117 -2.40 16.16 -5.05
CA LEU A 117 -3.33 17.03 -4.34
C LEU A 117 -2.59 18.18 -3.65
N LYS A 118 -3.32 19.26 -3.38
CA LYS A 118 -2.82 20.33 -2.49
C LYS A 118 -2.57 19.76 -1.09
N PRO A 119 -1.61 20.32 -0.32
CA PRO A 119 -1.33 19.86 1.03
C PRO A 119 -2.57 20.00 1.93
N GLU A 120 -3.08 18.86 2.37
CA GLU A 120 -4.24 18.72 3.24
C GLU A 120 -3.98 17.54 4.20
N PRO A 121 -4.57 17.53 5.41
CA PRO A 121 -4.45 16.39 6.31
C PRO A 121 -5.15 15.16 5.73
N ILE A 122 -4.69 13.97 6.12
CA ILE A 122 -5.20 12.68 5.65
C ILE A 122 -5.80 11.94 6.85
N TYR A 123 -7.11 11.74 6.85
CA TYR A 123 -7.82 11.09 7.97
C TYR A 123 -8.07 9.59 7.74
N ARG A 124 -8.05 9.15 6.49
CA ARG A 124 -8.40 7.78 6.09
C ARG A 124 -7.77 7.39 4.76
N GLY A 125 -7.65 6.08 4.56
CA GLY A 125 -7.46 5.49 3.24
C GLY A 125 -8.72 5.55 2.37
N HIS A 126 -8.66 4.89 1.21
CA HIS A 126 -9.79 4.82 0.31
C HIS A 126 -10.95 4.01 0.93
N PRO A 127 -12.23 4.46 0.84
CA PRO A 127 -13.38 3.84 1.51
C PRO A 127 -13.75 2.45 0.96
N ASP A 128 -13.26 2.10 -0.22
CA ASP A 128 -13.48 0.76 -0.80
C ASP A 128 -12.30 -0.19 -0.58
N LYS A 129 -11.25 0.26 0.11
CA LYS A 129 -10.08 -0.57 0.41
C LYS A 129 -10.30 -1.29 1.74
N PRO A 130 -10.43 -2.63 1.77
CA PRO A 130 -10.68 -3.41 3.00
C PRO A 130 -9.40 -3.55 3.82
N MET A 131 -8.87 -2.40 4.25
CA MET A 131 -7.62 -2.29 4.97
C MET A 131 -7.74 -1.22 6.05
N VAL A 132 -7.06 -1.44 7.16
CA VAL A 132 -6.91 -0.48 8.25
C VAL A 132 -5.43 -0.31 8.60
N SER A 133 -5.11 0.77 9.31
CA SER A 133 -3.77 1.01 9.83
C SER A 133 -3.79 1.35 11.30
N PHE A 134 -2.83 0.81 12.05
CA PHE A 134 -2.56 1.20 13.43
C PHE A 134 -1.55 2.35 13.44
N LEU A 135 -1.97 3.47 14.02
CA LEU A 135 -1.12 4.64 14.26
C LEU A 135 -0.71 4.62 15.73
N ILE A 136 0.55 4.28 16.00
CA ILE A 136 1.06 4.14 17.36
C ILE A 136 1.92 5.36 17.69
N ASN A 137 1.36 6.31 18.45
CA ASN A 137 2.08 7.51 18.86
C ASN A 137 2.95 7.19 20.09
N VAL A 138 4.24 7.48 20.02
CA VAL A 138 5.21 7.13 21.05
C VAL A 138 5.98 8.35 21.53
N ALA A 139 5.70 8.72 22.78
CA ALA A 139 6.46 9.68 23.60
C ALA A 139 6.78 9.13 25.01
N TRP A 140 6.24 7.96 25.35
CA TRP A 140 6.33 7.28 26.65
C TRP A 140 5.88 5.80 26.50
N GLY A 141 5.75 5.05 27.60
CA GLY A 141 5.13 3.71 27.62
C GLY A 141 6.06 2.57 27.18
N ASN A 142 7.36 2.71 27.44
CA ASN A 142 8.41 1.80 26.99
C ASN A 142 8.11 0.34 27.40
N GLU A 143 7.61 0.14 28.62
CA GLU A 143 7.25 -1.16 29.20
C GLU A 143 6.13 -1.89 28.45
N HIS A 144 5.34 -1.16 27.65
CA HIS A 144 4.25 -1.72 26.85
C HIS A 144 4.72 -2.08 25.44
N LEU A 145 5.72 -1.37 24.90
CA LEU A 145 6.28 -1.67 23.58
C LEU A 145 6.90 -3.07 23.52
N GLU A 146 7.56 -3.50 24.59
CA GLU A 146 8.12 -4.85 24.71
C GLU A 146 7.06 -5.97 24.61
N LYS A 147 5.81 -5.68 24.98
CA LYS A 147 4.68 -6.60 24.85
C LYS A 147 3.98 -6.49 23.49
N MET A 148 3.87 -5.28 22.95
CA MET A 148 3.16 -5.03 21.70
C MET A 148 3.92 -5.54 20.48
N LEU A 149 5.24 -5.35 20.41
CA LEU A 149 6.05 -5.75 19.25
C LEU A 149 5.98 -7.26 18.96
N PRO A 150 6.10 -8.17 19.96
CA PRO A 150 5.90 -9.60 19.75
C PRO A 150 4.51 -9.96 19.24
N ILE A 151 3.46 -9.28 19.72
CA ILE A 151 2.07 -9.52 19.26
C ILE A 151 1.92 -9.11 17.80
N LEU A 152 2.41 -7.93 17.41
CA LEU A 152 2.40 -7.50 16.00
C LEU A 152 3.14 -8.50 15.11
N ASN A 153 4.29 -9.00 15.57
CA ASN A 153 5.06 -10.00 14.85
C ASN A 153 4.33 -11.36 14.74
N LYS A 154 3.71 -11.83 15.82
CA LYS A 154 2.89 -13.07 15.85
C LYS A 154 1.82 -13.07 14.77
N HIS A 155 1.20 -11.92 14.51
CA HIS A 155 0.14 -11.78 13.51
C HIS A 155 0.64 -11.32 12.13
N HIS A 156 1.96 -11.19 11.94
CA HIS A 156 2.57 -10.63 10.73
C HIS A 156 2.04 -9.22 10.35
N VAL A 157 1.59 -8.46 11.35
CA VAL A 157 1.04 -7.11 11.18
C VAL A 157 2.17 -6.09 11.30
N LYS A 158 2.20 -5.11 10.38
CA LYS A 158 3.06 -3.94 10.49
C LYS A 158 2.21 -2.70 10.79
N ALA A 159 2.65 -1.90 11.76
CA ALA A 159 2.03 -0.62 12.12
C ALA A 159 2.94 0.56 11.72
N THR A 160 2.39 1.77 11.80
CA THR A 160 3.18 3.01 11.70
C THR A 160 3.35 3.60 13.09
N PHE A 161 4.60 3.71 13.54
CA PHE A 161 4.95 4.30 14.82
C PHE A 161 5.37 5.76 14.60
N PHE A 162 4.59 6.69 15.16
CA PHE A 162 4.94 8.11 15.15
C PHE A 162 5.75 8.42 16.39
N LEU A 163 7.04 8.69 16.18
CA LEU A 163 8.00 8.82 17.27
C LEU A 163 8.26 10.30 17.59
N GLU A 164 8.18 10.65 18.87
CA GLU A 164 8.65 11.93 19.38
C GLU A 164 10.18 11.98 19.30
N GLY A 165 10.75 13.07 18.77
CA GLY A 165 12.20 13.22 18.61
C GLY A 165 12.98 13.08 19.93
N LYS A 166 12.52 13.71 21.01
CA LYS A 166 13.14 13.59 22.34
C LYS A 166 13.08 12.16 22.88
N TRP A 167 11.98 11.44 22.64
CA TRP A 167 11.87 10.02 23.00
C TRP A 167 12.89 9.16 22.25
N VAL A 168 13.05 9.36 20.93
CA VAL A 168 14.06 8.62 20.13
C VAL A 168 15.47 8.85 20.66
N LYS A 169 15.80 10.10 21.02
CA LYS A 169 17.09 10.45 21.62
C LYS A 169 17.36 9.70 22.91
N ASN A 170 16.33 9.55 23.76
CA ASN A 170 16.47 8.95 25.09
C ASN A 170 16.34 7.41 25.07
N HIS A 171 15.69 6.84 24.06
CA HIS A 171 15.42 5.40 23.95
C HIS A 171 15.82 4.83 22.57
N PRO A 172 17.09 5.02 22.14
CA PRO A 172 17.52 4.66 20.79
C PRO A 172 17.39 3.16 20.50
N ASP A 173 17.63 2.29 21.48
CA ASP A 173 17.58 0.82 21.26
C ASP A 173 16.15 0.29 21.11
N LEU A 174 15.20 0.89 21.83
CA LEU A 174 13.79 0.57 21.64
C LEU A 174 13.28 1.08 20.28
N ALA A 175 13.69 2.29 19.88
CA ALA A 175 13.40 2.83 18.55
C ALA A 175 13.97 1.94 17.43
N LYS A 176 15.22 1.45 17.56
CA LYS A 176 15.82 0.48 16.64
C LYS A 176 15.06 -0.85 16.61
N SER A 177 14.53 -1.31 17.75
CA SER A 177 13.74 -2.53 17.81
C SER A 177 12.43 -2.43 17.02
N ILE A 178 11.78 -1.25 17.03
CA ILE A 178 10.60 -0.98 16.20
C ILE A 178 10.95 -1.12 14.71
N VAL A 179 12.06 -0.51 14.27
CA VAL A 179 12.52 -0.59 12.87
C VAL A 179 12.93 -2.02 12.49
N LYS A 180 13.66 -2.73 13.36
CA LYS A 180 14.03 -4.13 13.16
C LYS A 180 12.81 -5.05 13.03
N GLY A 181 11.71 -4.70 13.72
CA GLY A 181 10.40 -5.34 13.55
C GLY A 181 9.75 -5.09 12.18
N GLY A 182 10.34 -4.29 11.30
CA GLY A 182 9.83 -3.97 9.97
C GLY A 182 8.65 -2.99 9.99
N HIS A 183 8.48 -2.24 11.08
CA HIS A 183 7.43 -1.23 11.21
C HIS A 183 7.81 0.07 10.49
N GLU A 184 6.81 0.83 10.07
CA GLU A 184 7.03 2.14 9.46
C GLU A 184 7.24 3.20 10.55
N ILE A 185 8.17 4.13 10.33
CA ILE A 185 8.45 5.24 11.25
C ILE A 185 7.89 6.55 10.70
N GLY A 186 7.13 7.24 11.54
CA GLY A 186 6.64 8.60 11.32
C GLY A 186 7.20 9.60 12.34
N ASN A 187 7.04 10.89 12.04
CA ASN A 187 7.43 12.01 12.88
C ASN A 187 6.27 12.40 13.83
N HIS A 188 6.53 12.60 15.12
CA HIS A 188 5.54 13.05 16.10
C HIS A 188 5.95 14.32 16.87
N SER A 189 6.61 15.27 16.19
CA SER A 189 7.26 16.45 16.79
C SER A 189 8.39 16.11 17.76
N TYR A 190 9.10 17.12 18.26
CA TYR A 190 10.30 16.91 19.07
C TYR A 190 10.00 16.76 20.55
N ASN A 191 9.06 17.55 21.09
CA ASN A 191 8.72 17.56 22.52
C ASN A 191 7.20 17.63 22.80
N HIS A 192 6.38 17.15 21.87
CA HIS A 192 4.92 17.08 21.96
C HIS A 192 4.19 18.41 22.29
N PRO A 193 4.49 19.54 21.62
CA PRO A 193 3.80 20.81 21.86
C PRO A 193 2.42 20.85 21.17
N ASP A 194 1.58 21.80 21.55
CA ASP A 194 0.40 22.16 20.76
C ASP A 194 0.85 22.89 19.47
N MET A 195 1.01 22.12 18.39
CA MET A 195 1.51 22.62 17.10
C MET A 195 0.64 23.74 16.51
N SER A 196 -0.66 23.78 16.83
CA SER A 196 -1.57 24.82 16.32
C SER A 196 -1.25 26.22 16.84
N ARG A 197 -0.58 26.30 18.00
CA ARG A 197 -0.25 27.57 18.70
C ARG A 197 1.17 28.06 18.45
N LEU A 198 2.00 27.26 17.78
CA LEU A 198 3.39 27.61 17.50
C LEU A 198 3.52 28.59 16.34
N THR A 199 4.58 29.41 16.35
CA THR A 199 4.97 30.19 15.15
C THR A 199 5.45 29.24 14.05
N ARG A 200 5.53 29.74 12.81
CA ARG A 200 6.02 28.96 11.66
C ARG A 200 7.42 28.39 11.89
N GLU A 201 8.30 29.20 12.48
CA GLU A 201 9.70 28.84 12.77
C GLU A 201 9.76 27.71 13.79
N ARG A 202 8.95 27.79 14.85
CA ARG A 202 8.87 26.75 15.88
C ARG A 202 8.25 25.45 15.34
N ILE A 203 7.26 25.53 14.44
CA ILE A 203 6.74 24.35 13.74
C ILE A 203 7.86 23.67 12.95
N SER A 204 8.58 24.45 12.13
CA SER A 204 9.67 23.93 11.29
C SER A 204 10.78 23.32 12.15
N GLU A 205 11.16 23.98 13.25
CA GLU A 205 12.15 23.47 14.20
C GLU A 205 11.75 22.11 14.79
N GLN A 206 10.51 21.96 15.26
CA GLN A 206 9.98 20.72 15.82
C GLN A 206 10.03 19.56 14.83
N LEU A 207 9.61 19.81 13.59
CA LEU A 207 9.59 18.81 12.53
C LEU A 207 11.02 18.42 12.10
N ARG A 208 11.89 19.42 11.88
CA ARG A 208 13.27 19.23 11.43
C ARG A 208 14.10 18.46 12.46
N MET A 209 14.10 18.89 13.72
CA MET A 209 14.88 18.24 14.78
C MET A 209 14.48 16.77 14.97
N THR A 210 13.18 16.49 14.84
CA THR A 210 12.67 15.11 14.93
C THR A 210 13.12 14.26 13.74
N ASN A 211 13.06 14.81 12.52
CA ASN A 211 13.54 14.12 11.33
C ASN A 211 15.04 13.84 11.40
N GLU A 212 15.84 14.79 11.89
CA GLU A 212 17.28 14.62 12.11
C GLU A 212 17.56 13.52 13.14
N GLN A 213 16.93 13.58 14.31
CA GLN A 213 17.11 12.56 15.33
C GLN A 213 16.70 11.15 14.85
N ILE A 214 15.58 11.03 14.13
CA ILE A 214 15.15 9.76 13.53
C ILE A 214 16.16 9.27 12.49
N LYS A 215 16.65 10.14 11.62
CA LYS A 215 17.62 9.78 10.59
C LYS A 215 18.95 9.34 11.19
N GLU A 216 19.47 10.06 12.18
CA GLU A 216 20.72 9.75 12.87
C GLU A 216 20.63 8.42 13.63
N THR A 217 19.52 8.18 14.31
CA THR A 217 19.36 7.00 15.17
C THR A 217 18.98 5.73 14.38
N LEU A 218 18.14 5.89 13.36
CA LEU A 218 17.44 4.78 12.70
C LEU A 218 17.79 4.66 11.21
N GLY A 219 18.46 5.64 10.61
CA GLY A 219 18.71 5.67 9.16
C GLY A 219 17.45 5.89 8.32
N VAL A 220 16.33 6.29 8.93
CA VAL A 220 15.03 6.45 8.26
C VAL A 220 14.74 7.93 8.01
N LYS A 221 14.19 8.24 6.82
CA LYS A 221 13.54 9.53 6.56
C LYS A 221 12.02 9.37 6.67
N PRO A 222 11.35 9.97 7.66
CA PRO A 222 9.90 9.88 7.79
C PRO A 222 9.17 10.42 6.55
N LYS A 223 8.13 9.69 6.11
CA LYS A 223 7.18 10.13 5.06
C LYS A 223 5.90 10.72 5.63
N TRP A 224 5.64 10.46 6.91
CA TRP A 224 4.39 10.81 7.58
C TRP A 224 4.70 11.57 8.87
N PHE A 225 3.85 12.55 9.15
CA PHE A 225 3.84 13.31 10.38
C PHE A 225 2.46 13.19 11.03
N ALA A 226 2.40 12.88 12.32
CA ALA A 226 1.18 12.96 13.11
C ALA A 226 1.32 14.13 14.10
N PRO A 227 0.41 15.12 14.11
CA PRO A 227 0.49 16.23 15.06
C PRO A 227 0.15 15.75 16.48
N PRO A 228 0.93 16.14 17.50
CA PRO A 228 0.59 15.94 18.90
C PRO A 228 -0.85 16.33 19.22
N SER A 229 -1.56 15.46 19.94
CA SER A 229 -2.98 15.63 20.32
C SER A 229 -3.94 15.87 19.15
N GLY A 230 -3.53 15.66 17.90
CA GLY A 230 -4.31 16.00 16.71
C GLY A 230 -4.49 17.51 16.50
N SER A 231 -3.70 18.35 17.19
CA SER A 231 -3.84 19.80 17.16
C SER A 231 -2.97 20.40 16.05
N PHE A 232 -3.59 21.03 15.05
CA PHE A 232 -2.87 21.65 13.93
C PHE A 232 -3.65 22.82 13.32
N ARG A 233 -2.95 23.61 12.50
CA ARG A 233 -3.54 24.57 11.55
C ARG A 233 -2.91 24.38 10.18
N LYS A 234 -3.41 25.08 9.16
CA LYS A 234 -2.89 24.99 7.77
C LYS A 234 -1.36 25.10 7.68
N GLU A 235 -0.77 26.05 8.40
CA GLU A 235 0.70 26.24 8.42
C GLU A 235 1.45 24.97 8.85
N VAL A 236 0.92 24.17 9.79
CA VAL A 236 1.54 22.91 10.23
C VAL A 236 1.59 21.90 9.08
N VAL A 237 0.48 21.77 8.34
CA VAL A 237 0.37 20.87 7.19
C VAL A 237 1.33 21.31 6.08
N ASP A 238 1.39 22.61 5.81
CA ASP A 238 2.27 23.18 4.78
C ASP A 238 3.75 22.99 5.15
N GLN A 239 4.15 23.19 6.40
CA GLN A 239 5.52 22.96 6.87
C GLN A 239 5.90 21.47 6.79
N ALA A 240 5.00 20.56 7.18
CA ALA A 240 5.24 19.12 7.02
C ALA A 240 5.41 18.73 5.54
N HIS A 241 4.57 19.27 4.66
CA HIS A 241 4.66 19.04 3.22
C HIS A 241 5.96 19.57 2.61
N GLN A 242 6.41 20.77 3.01
CA GLN A 242 7.70 21.34 2.60
C GLN A 242 8.89 20.43 2.95
N MET A 243 8.76 19.62 4.01
CA MET A 243 9.77 18.62 4.41
C MET A 243 9.57 17.24 3.75
N GLY A 244 8.61 17.12 2.83
CA GLY A 244 8.29 15.88 2.12
C GLY A 244 7.47 14.88 2.95
N MET A 245 6.71 15.35 3.95
CA MET A 245 5.85 14.53 4.79
C MET A 245 4.36 14.81 4.55
N GLY A 246 3.53 13.77 4.52
CA GLY A 246 2.07 13.90 4.63
C GLY A 246 1.64 14.04 6.10
N THR A 247 0.63 14.87 6.37
CA THR A 247 0.06 14.99 7.74
C THR A 247 -1.05 13.97 7.92
N VAL A 248 -0.86 13.04 8.84
CA VAL A 248 -1.77 11.91 9.10
C VAL A 248 -2.56 12.16 10.37
N MET A 249 -3.86 11.92 10.27
CA MET A 249 -4.85 11.96 11.34
C MET A 249 -5.48 10.58 11.49
N TRP A 250 -6.57 10.47 12.24
CA TRP A 250 -7.26 9.20 12.45
C TRP A 250 -8.77 9.35 12.27
N THR A 251 -9.42 8.21 12.05
CA THR A 251 -10.88 8.08 11.98
C THR A 251 -11.44 7.30 13.18
N VAL A 252 -10.61 6.47 13.82
CA VAL A 252 -10.98 5.69 15.00
C VAL A 252 -9.98 5.98 16.11
N ASP A 253 -10.47 6.47 17.24
CA ASP A 253 -9.66 6.70 18.44
C ASP A 253 -9.94 5.62 19.49
N THR A 254 -8.88 4.96 19.97
CA THR A 254 -8.97 3.99 21.05
C THR A 254 -9.24 4.65 22.40
N ILE A 255 -8.84 5.92 22.60
CA ILE A 255 -8.88 6.63 23.89
C ILE A 255 -8.23 5.78 24.99
N ASP A 256 -7.14 5.11 24.64
CA ASP A 256 -6.43 4.15 25.49
C ASP A 256 -5.66 4.83 26.63
N TRP A 257 -5.26 6.09 26.44
CA TRP A 257 -4.63 6.94 27.45
C TRP A 257 -5.52 7.19 28.68
N GLN A 258 -6.84 7.02 28.58
CA GLN A 258 -7.76 7.06 29.73
C GLN A 258 -7.81 5.75 30.54
N LYS A 259 -6.98 4.77 30.18
CA LYS A 259 -6.91 3.46 30.85
C LYS A 259 -8.25 2.70 30.88
N PRO A 260 -9.01 2.60 29.77
CA PRO A 260 -10.24 1.81 29.74
C PRO A 260 -9.95 0.32 29.96
N GLN A 261 -10.98 -0.45 30.33
CA GLN A 261 -10.88 -1.91 30.32
C GLN A 261 -10.61 -2.41 28.87
N PRO A 262 -9.77 -3.45 28.69
CA PRO A 262 -9.44 -3.97 27.36
C PRO A 262 -10.65 -4.27 26.47
N ALA A 263 -11.71 -4.87 27.04
CA ALA A 263 -12.94 -5.16 26.30
C ALA A 263 -13.66 -3.89 25.81
N VAL A 264 -13.64 -2.81 26.59
CA VAL A 264 -14.24 -1.51 26.22
C VAL A 264 -13.46 -0.88 25.06
N LEU A 265 -12.12 -0.95 25.10
CA LEU A 265 -11.27 -0.49 24.01
C LEU A 265 -11.59 -1.27 22.72
N GLN A 266 -11.63 -2.59 22.79
CA GLN A 266 -11.93 -3.44 21.63
C GLN A 266 -13.31 -3.13 21.04
N GLN A 267 -14.35 -3.07 21.88
CA GLN A 267 -15.71 -2.74 21.43
C GLN A 267 -15.78 -1.36 20.77
N ARG A 268 -15.07 -0.37 21.33
CA ARG A 268 -15.00 0.99 20.77
C ARG A 268 -14.37 0.99 19.38
N VAL A 269 -13.30 0.23 19.16
CA VAL A 269 -12.68 0.12 17.83
C VAL A 269 -13.60 -0.63 16.87
N LEU A 270 -14.09 -1.80 17.26
CA LEU A 270 -14.88 -2.69 16.40
C LEU A 270 -16.25 -2.11 16.00
N SER A 271 -16.81 -1.20 16.81
CA SER A 271 -18.05 -0.47 16.47
C SER A 271 -17.85 0.71 15.53
N LYS A 272 -16.60 1.19 15.36
CA LYS A 272 -16.27 2.37 14.53
C LYS A 272 -15.40 2.05 13.32
N VAL A 273 -14.81 0.86 13.27
CA VAL A 273 -13.92 0.47 12.17
C VAL A 273 -14.69 0.42 10.85
N HIS A 274 -14.02 0.88 9.80
CA HIS A 274 -14.51 0.86 8.43
C HIS A 274 -13.33 0.67 7.47
N ASN A 275 -13.61 0.39 6.21
CA ASN A 275 -12.60 0.37 5.15
C ASN A 275 -11.82 1.69 5.11
N GLY A 276 -10.49 1.61 5.03
CA GLY A 276 -9.64 2.78 5.04
C GLY A 276 -9.39 3.37 6.43
N ALA A 277 -9.87 2.75 7.52
CA ALA A 277 -9.74 3.34 8.85
C ALA A 277 -8.28 3.45 9.31
N MET A 278 -7.98 4.56 9.96
CA MET A 278 -6.74 4.81 10.68
C MET A 278 -7.07 4.84 12.17
N ILE A 279 -6.49 3.91 12.92
CA ILE A 279 -6.81 3.64 14.33
C ILE A 279 -5.68 4.19 15.19
N LEU A 280 -5.94 5.26 15.93
CA LEU A 280 -4.99 5.87 16.86
C LEU A 280 -4.89 5.05 18.16
N MET A 281 -3.65 4.78 18.57
CA MET A 281 -3.33 4.14 19.84
C MET A 281 -1.96 4.61 20.39
N HIS A 282 -1.69 4.27 21.64
CA HIS A 282 -0.46 4.57 22.35
C HIS A 282 0.07 3.28 23.01
N PRO A 283 1.36 3.24 23.39
CA PRO A 283 1.90 2.13 24.16
C PRO A 283 1.39 2.21 25.60
N THR A 284 0.21 1.64 25.84
CA THR A 284 -0.50 1.61 27.13
C THR A 284 -0.84 0.19 27.55
N ASP A 285 -1.10 -0.02 28.84
CA ASP A 285 -1.57 -1.32 29.35
C ASP A 285 -2.86 -1.82 28.66
N PRO A 286 -3.93 -1.01 28.47
CA PRO A 286 -5.10 -1.43 27.72
C PRO A 286 -4.80 -1.82 26.28
N THR A 287 -3.98 -1.03 25.57
CA THR A 287 -3.61 -1.35 24.18
C THR A 287 -2.83 -2.66 24.13
N ALA A 288 -1.80 -2.82 24.96
CA ALA A 288 -1.00 -4.04 25.00
C ALA A 288 -1.84 -5.29 25.31
N LYS A 289 -2.79 -5.20 26.25
CA LYS A 289 -3.70 -6.32 26.60
C LYS A 289 -4.77 -6.59 25.55
N SER A 290 -5.16 -5.59 24.76
CA SER A 290 -6.22 -5.72 23.76
C SER A 290 -5.72 -6.14 22.38
N LEU A 291 -4.45 -5.89 22.08
CA LEU A 291 -3.91 -5.92 20.71
C LEU A 291 -4.07 -7.28 20.04
N ASP A 292 -3.82 -8.38 20.75
CA ASP A 292 -3.89 -9.74 20.19
C ASP A 292 -5.31 -10.11 19.73
N ALA A 293 -6.31 -9.86 20.59
CA ALA A 293 -7.71 -10.09 20.27
C ALA A 293 -8.23 -9.10 19.23
N LEU A 294 -7.79 -7.83 19.30
CA LEU A 294 -8.22 -6.82 18.34
C LEU A 294 -7.77 -7.16 16.91
N ILE A 295 -6.54 -7.64 16.73
CA ILE A 295 -6.04 -8.08 15.41
C ILE A 295 -6.88 -9.24 14.86
N GLN A 296 -7.16 -10.25 15.70
CA GLN A 296 -7.99 -11.40 15.31
C GLN A 296 -9.38 -10.94 14.85
N ASN A 297 -10.06 -10.12 15.65
CA ASN A 297 -11.39 -9.60 15.31
C ASN A 297 -11.39 -8.77 14.02
N LEU A 298 -10.32 -8.02 13.74
CA LEU A 298 -10.21 -7.25 12.49
C LEU A 298 -10.00 -8.17 11.27
N HIS A 299 -9.19 -9.22 11.41
CA HIS A 299 -9.04 -10.24 10.36
C HIS A 299 -10.34 -11.00 10.11
N GLU A 300 -11.08 -11.38 11.16
CA GLU A 300 -12.40 -12.03 11.05
C GLU A 300 -13.44 -11.14 10.35
N LYS A 301 -13.32 -9.82 10.51
CA LYS A 301 -14.12 -8.83 9.77
C LYS A 301 -13.64 -8.60 8.33
N GLY A 302 -12.60 -9.29 7.88
CA GLY A 302 -12.07 -9.21 6.52
C GLY A 302 -11.13 -8.03 6.27
N TYR A 303 -10.63 -7.36 7.32
CA TYR A 303 -9.68 -6.26 7.15
C TYR A 303 -8.25 -6.76 7.05
N HIS A 304 -7.52 -6.28 6.05
CA HIS A 304 -6.07 -6.29 6.10
C HIS A 304 -5.56 -5.22 7.07
N ILE A 305 -4.49 -5.51 7.81
CA ILE A 305 -3.86 -4.54 8.72
C ILE A 305 -2.45 -4.25 8.23
N GLY A 306 -2.10 -2.97 8.12
CA GLY A 306 -0.76 -2.59 7.68
C GLY A 306 -0.39 -1.15 8.02
N THR A 307 0.71 -0.69 7.43
CA THR A 307 1.24 0.66 7.65
C THR A 307 0.42 1.71 6.91
N VAL A 308 0.61 2.99 7.25
CA VAL A 308 0.02 4.13 6.54
C VAL A 308 0.40 4.10 5.07
N SER A 309 1.68 3.87 4.73
CA SER A 309 2.08 3.75 3.32
C SER A 309 1.34 2.64 2.58
N GLN A 310 1.13 1.49 3.22
CA GLN A 310 0.40 0.39 2.58
C GLN A 310 -1.09 0.72 2.44
N LEU A 311 -1.70 1.35 3.46
CA LEU A 311 -3.10 1.79 3.45
C LEU A 311 -3.36 2.81 2.34
N LEU A 312 -2.49 3.81 2.20
CA LEU A 312 -2.63 4.90 1.22
C LEU A 312 -2.17 4.53 -0.19
N ASN A 313 -1.53 3.37 -0.37
CA ASN A 313 -1.15 2.88 -1.69
C ASN A 313 -2.39 2.59 -2.58
N GLU A 314 -2.35 2.98 -3.85
CA GLU A 314 -3.47 2.82 -4.78
C GLU A 314 -3.76 1.34 -5.12
N LYS A 315 -2.79 0.44 -4.91
CA LYS A 315 -2.91 -0.97 -5.24
C LYS A 315 -4.14 -1.60 -4.56
N ARG A 316 -4.97 -2.24 -5.38
CA ARG A 316 -6.12 -3.01 -4.94
C ARG A 316 -5.69 -4.26 -4.20
N LEU A 317 -6.40 -4.55 -3.12
CA LEU A 317 -6.31 -5.83 -2.43
C LEU A 317 -7.22 -6.77 -3.22
N LEU A 318 -6.61 -7.65 -4.00
CA LEU A 318 -7.35 -8.67 -4.72
C LEU A 318 -7.65 -9.78 -3.72
N VAL A 319 -8.94 -9.97 -3.43
CA VAL A 319 -9.39 -11.13 -2.65
C VAL A 319 -9.02 -12.37 -3.46
N LYS A 320 -8.35 -13.32 -2.82
CA LYS A 320 -8.05 -14.62 -3.42
C LYS A 320 -9.21 -15.57 -3.20
#